data_AF-A0A2V2VI02-F1
#
_entry.id   AF-A0A2V2VI02-F1
#
_cell.length_a   1.000
_cell.length_b   1.000
_cell.length_c   1.000
_cell.angle_alpha   90.00
_cell.angle_beta   90.00
_cell.angle_gamma   90.00
#
_symmetry.space_group_name_H-M   'P 1'
#
loop_
_entity.id
_entity.type
_entity.pdbx_description
1 polymer ?
#
loop_
_entity_poly.entity_id
_entity_poly.type
_entity_poly.pdbx_seq_one_letter_code
_entity_poly.pdbx_strand_id
1 'polypeptide(L)'
;MHSKKGKRTEDRHDGALQRGIDFSDVRNVVLFDGIAHPTTSDFSLYTHRVGRAGRAGKGGMAITLFTVQQAQRVTRHLRRHLGATHDTFEPFKQLRRQEAAKLQYRVDNVLFSITRSSTRRQRISSVAAELTRSAYLKSHMSQKDEAVLQRILSRSKKTAKCDTTLLDVPHYMHIEGADSAEKYRKRVRARTSSKSSSASQQPRTRSRDPLSRVASAVKMGTAKKRRL
;
A
#
# COMPACT_ATOMS: atom_id res chain seq x y z
N MET A 1 -14.90 37.38 -31.45
CA MET A 1 -14.16 36.12 -31.24
C MET A 1 -14.59 35.52 -29.91
N HIS A 2 -15.44 34.49 -29.93
CA HIS A 2 -16.04 33.92 -28.72
C HIS A 2 -15.14 32.83 -28.15
N SER A 3 -14.46 33.15 -27.04
CA SER A 3 -13.64 32.21 -26.27
C SER A 3 -14.55 31.18 -25.58
N LYS A 4 -14.52 29.93 -26.07
CA LYS A 4 -15.23 28.80 -25.45
C LYS A 4 -14.56 28.45 -24.12
N LYS A 5 -15.19 28.87 -23.02
CA LYS A 5 -14.83 28.52 -21.64
C LYS A 5 -15.02 27.00 -21.45
N GLY A 6 -13.91 26.26 -21.42
CA GLY A 6 -13.92 24.81 -21.19
C GLY A 6 -14.49 24.48 -19.81
N LYS A 7 -15.65 23.79 -19.80
CA LYS A 7 -16.30 23.28 -18.60
C LYS A 7 -15.43 22.16 -18.03
N ARG A 8 -14.78 22.40 -16.88
CA ARG A 8 -14.06 21.35 -16.12
C ARG A 8 -15.10 20.32 -15.69
N THR A 9 -15.15 19.19 -16.37
CA THR A 9 -15.82 17.98 -15.88
C THR A 9 -15.04 17.51 -14.66
N GLU A 10 -15.63 17.62 -13.47
CA GLU A 10 -15.12 16.94 -12.28
C GLU A 10 -15.09 15.42 -12.57
N ASP A 11 -13.91 14.83 -12.38
CA ASP A 11 -13.65 13.40 -12.57
C ASP A 11 -14.51 12.58 -11.58
N ARG A 12 -15.71 12.18 -11.98
CA ARG A 12 -16.61 11.27 -11.23
C ARG A 12 -16.07 9.83 -11.07
N HIS A 13 -14.80 9.58 -11.38
CA HIS A 13 -14.18 8.25 -11.38
C HIS A 13 -13.42 7.89 -10.09
N ASP A 14 -13.28 8.81 -9.13
CA ASP A 14 -12.55 8.52 -7.88
C ASP A 14 -13.24 7.47 -6.99
N GLY A 15 -14.56 7.26 -7.14
CA GLY A 15 -15.30 6.26 -6.36
C GLY A 15 -14.84 4.82 -6.60
N ALA A 16 -14.44 4.49 -7.83
CA ALA A 16 -13.97 3.13 -8.19
C ALA A 16 -12.57 2.82 -7.63
N LEU A 17 -11.73 3.86 -7.41
CA LEU A 17 -10.44 3.72 -6.75
C LEU A 17 -10.60 3.54 -5.22
N GLN A 18 -11.66 4.10 -4.65
CA GLN A 18 -11.93 4.05 -3.20
C GLN A 18 -12.50 2.70 -2.75
N ARG A 19 -13.21 1.99 -3.65
CA ARG A 19 -13.76 0.65 -3.41
C ARG A 19 -13.56 -0.24 -4.64
N GLY A 20 -12.80 -1.32 -4.49
CA GLY A 20 -12.76 -2.41 -5.49
C GLY A 20 -11.39 -2.73 -6.07
N ILE A 21 -10.35 -1.92 -5.82
CA ILE A 21 -8.98 -2.24 -6.22
C ILE A 21 -8.24 -2.84 -5.04
N ASP A 22 -7.93 -4.15 -5.11
CA ASP A 22 -7.26 -4.90 -4.06
C ASP A 22 -5.76 -4.98 -4.28
N PHE A 23 -5.05 -3.91 -3.93
CA PHE A 23 -3.60 -3.95 -3.95
C PHE A 23 -3.07 -5.00 -2.96
N SER A 24 -2.49 -6.08 -3.48
CA SER A 24 -1.78 -7.06 -2.65
C SER A 24 -0.52 -6.44 -2.03
N ASP A 25 -0.27 -6.78 -0.75
CA ASP A 25 0.91 -6.38 0.03
C ASP A 25 1.13 -4.88 0.26
N VAL A 26 0.04 -4.11 0.38
CA VAL A 26 0.14 -2.72 0.87
C VAL A 26 0.60 -2.71 2.33
N ARG A 27 1.81 -2.16 2.56
CA ARG A 27 2.34 -1.94 3.91
C ARG A 27 1.88 -0.63 4.51
N ASN A 28 1.77 0.42 3.69
CA ASN A 28 1.47 1.77 4.15
C ASN A 28 0.36 2.39 3.31
N VAL A 29 -0.62 3.01 3.98
CA VAL A 29 -1.64 3.86 3.36
C VAL A 29 -1.43 5.28 3.82
N VAL A 30 -1.40 6.24 2.89
CA VAL A 30 -1.33 7.67 3.20
C VAL A 30 -2.61 8.34 2.73
N LEU A 31 -3.36 8.91 3.67
CA LEU A 31 -4.59 9.65 3.44
C LEU A 31 -4.26 11.14 3.51
N PHE A 32 -4.10 11.76 2.34
CA PHE A 32 -3.68 13.16 2.22
C PHE A 32 -4.79 14.15 2.61
N ASP A 33 -6.03 13.92 2.20
CA ASP A 33 -7.15 14.85 2.44
C ASP A 33 -7.83 14.66 3.80
N GLY A 34 -7.35 13.71 4.59
CA GLY A 34 -7.92 13.39 5.90
C GLY A 34 -9.36 12.89 5.81
N ILE A 35 -10.19 13.40 6.72
CA ILE A 35 -11.63 13.13 6.80
C ILE A 35 -12.34 14.49 6.87
N ALA A 36 -13.31 14.70 5.97
CA ALA A 36 -13.99 15.98 5.85
C ALA A 36 -14.99 16.22 6.98
N HIS A 37 -15.86 15.24 7.27
CA HIS A 37 -16.92 15.38 8.27
C HIS A 37 -16.95 14.17 9.21
N PRO A 38 -17.36 14.36 10.49
CA PRO A 38 -17.48 13.28 11.44
C PRO A 38 -18.79 12.49 11.25
N THR A 39 -19.00 11.96 10.04
CA THR A 39 -20.20 11.17 9.68
C THR A 39 -19.89 9.68 9.64
N THR A 40 -20.90 8.84 9.86
CA THR A 40 -20.75 7.38 9.78
C THR A 40 -20.29 6.93 8.40
N SER A 41 -20.75 7.59 7.33
CA SER A 41 -20.32 7.31 5.95
C SER A 41 -18.83 7.60 5.75
N ASP A 42 -18.35 8.74 6.26
CA ASP A 42 -16.94 9.15 6.12
C ASP A 42 -16.02 8.24 6.93
N PHE A 43 -16.45 7.79 8.12
CA PHE A 43 -15.69 6.83 8.91
C PHE A 43 -15.69 5.43 8.30
N SER A 44 -16.81 4.97 7.76
CA SER A 44 -16.83 3.72 6.98
C SER A 44 -15.87 3.79 5.80
N LEU A 45 -15.90 4.89 5.04
CA LEU A 45 -14.97 5.13 3.93
C LEU A 45 -13.51 5.13 4.40
N TYR A 46 -13.21 5.80 5.51
CA TYR A 46 -11.88 5.79 6.13
C TYR A 46 -11.43 4.36 6.44
N THR A 47 -12.24 3.57 7.13
CA THR A 47 -11.95 2.18 7.50
C THR A 47 -11.67 1.32 6.27
N HIS A 48 -12.44 1.48 5.19
CA HIS A 48 -12.18 0.79 3.93
C HIS A 48 -10.86 1.19 3.26
N ARG A 49 -10.47 2.48 3.35
CA ARG A 49 -9.21 2.97 2.77
C ARG A 49 -8.01 2.48 3.58
N VAL A 50 -8.05 2.56 4.91
CA VAL A 50 -6.94 2.08 5.76
C VAL A 50 -6.83 0.56 5.78
N GLY A 51 -7.96 -0.15 5.66
CA GLY A 51 -8.01 -1.62 5.52
C GLY A 51 -7.42 -2.17 4.21
N ARG A 52 -6.82 -1.31 3.38
CA ARG A 52 -5.92 -1.73 2.30
C ARG A 52 -4.58 -2.19 2.85
N ALA A 53 -4.09 -1.57 3.93
CA ALA A 53 -2.89 -2.00 4.62
C ALA A 53 -3.18 -3.13 5.63
N GLY A 54 -2.16 -3.92 5.94
CA GLY A 54 -2.20 -4.87 7.07
C GLY A 54 -3.11 -6.09 6.85
N ARG A 55 -3.33 -6.50 5.61
CA ARG A 55 -4.15 -7.67 5.25
C ARG A 55 -3.43 -9.00 5.56
N ALA A 56 -4.21 -10.07 5.72
CA ALA A 56 -3.72 -11.44 5.90
C ALA A 56 -2.71 -11.59 7.07
N GLY A 57 -2.96 -10.90 8.18
CA GLY A 57 -2.12 -10.95 9.38
C GLY A 57 -0.76 -10.24 9.25
N LYS A 58 -0.50 -9.56 8.13
CA LYS A 58 0.70 -8.72 7.96
C LYS A 58 0.52 -7.41 8.71
N GLY A 59 1.60 -6.86 9.26
CA GLY A 59 1.58 -5.51 9.83
C GLY A 59 1.43 -4.43 8.75
N GLY A 60 0.69 -3.38 9.05
CA GLY A 60 0.51 -2.22 8.17
C GLY A 60 0.40 -0.91 8.95
N MET A 61 0.65 0.21 8.28
CA MET A 61 0.54 1.55 8.85
C MET A 61 -0.41 2.41 8.01
N ALA A 62 -1.26 3.19 8.67
CA ALA A 62 -2.06 4.21 8.03
C ALA A 62 -1.64 5.59 8.56
N ILE A 63 -1.23 6.49 7.66
CA ILE A 63 -0.89 7.87 7.96
C ILE A 63 -2.01 8.73 7.42
N THR A 64 -2.61 9.56 8.27
CA THR A 64 -3.69 10.46 7.86
C THR A 64 -3.28 11.88 8.17
N LEU A 65 -3.30 12.74 7.14
CA LEU A 65 -3.02 14.16 7.29
C LEU A 65 -4.34 14.89 7.56
N PHE A 66 -4.32 15.76 8.55
CA PHE A 66 -5.45 16.60 8.89
C PHE A 66 -5.00 18.06 8.88
N THR A 67 -5.86 18.95 8.40
CA THR A 67 -5.76 20.35 8.79
C THR A 67 -6.10 20.48 10.28
N VAL A 68 -5.66 21.57 10.92
CA VAL A 68 -5.95 21.82 12.35
C VAL A 68 -7.46 21.78 12.62
N GLN A 69 -8.27 22.39 11.72
CA GLN A 69 -9.72 22.40 11.84
C GLN A 69 -10.34 21.00 11.70
N GLN A 70 -9.89 20.21 10.72
CA GLN A 70 -10.36 18.83 10.57
C GLN A 70 -9.98 17.98 11.80
N ALA A 71 -8.75 18.11 12.30
CA ALA A 71 -8.28 17.37 13.46
C ALA A 71 -9.14 17.64 14.69
N GLN A 72 -9.46 18.91 14.97
CA GLN A 72 -10.32 19.32 16.09
C GLN A 72 -11.74 18.75 15.97
N ARG A 73 -12.29 18.74 14.75
CA ARG A 73 -13.66 18.25 14.49
C ARG A 73 -13.76 16.73 14.51
N VAL A 74 -12.77 16.02 13.98
CA VAL A 74 -12.91 14.60 13.65
C VAL A 74 -12.26 13.67 14.67
N THR A 75 -11.10 14.03 15.23
CA THR A 75 -10.26 13.09 15.99
C THR A 75 -10.99 12.38 17.14
N ARG A 76 -11.81 13.12 17.89
CA ARG A 76 -12.59 12.54 19.01
C ARG A 76 -13.61 11.51 18.52
N HIS A 77 -14.33 11.83 17.46
CA HIS A 77 -15.35 10.96 16.88
C HIS A 77 -14.74 9.74 16.21
N LEU A 78 -13.62 9.93 15.50
CA LEU A 78 -12.86 8.86 14.89
C LEU A 78 -12.33 7.87 15.94
N ARG A 79 -11.75 8.35 17.05
CA ARG A 79 -11.31 7.50 18.17
C ARG A 79 -12.45 6.66 18.75
N ARG A 80 -13.65 7.24 18.88
CA ARG A 80 -14.84 6.50 19.33
C ARG A 80 -15.28 5.45 18.30
N HIS A 81 -15.27 5.79 17.00
CA HIS A 81 -15.66 4.89 15.92
C HIS A 81 -14.73 3.68 15.79
N LEU A 82 -13.41 3.89 15.91
CA LEU A 82 -12.42 2.82 15.81
C LEU A 82 -12.41 1.89 17.04
N GLY A 83 -13.04 2.31 18.15
CA GLY A 83 -13.12 1.54 19.39
C GLY A 83 -11.75 1.18 19.98
N ALA A 84 -11.71 0.18 20.87
CA ALA A 84 -10.48 -0.42 21.38
C ALA A 84 -9.78 -1.37 20.37
N THR A 85 -10.34 -1.50 19.16
CA THR A 85 -9.99 -2.54 18.18
C THR A 85 -8.79 -2.17 17.31
N HIS A 86 -8.43 -0.90 17.22
CA HIS A 86 -7.26 -0.45 16.47
C HIS A 86 -6.24 0.16 17.42
N ASP A 87 -5.01 -0.33 17.32
CA ASP A 87 -3.87 0.17 18.08
C ASP A 87 -3.78 1.68 17.84
N THR A 88 -4.21 2.46 18.82
CA THR A 88 -3.76 3.83 19.10
C THR A 88 -3.70 4.76 17.87
N PHE A 89 -4.80 5.47 17.59
CA PHE A 89 -4.77 6.66 16.74
C PHE A 89 -4.06 7.81 17.48
N GLU A 90 -2.74 7.86 17.35
CA GLU A 90 -1.88 8.85 18.01
C GLU A 90 -1.22 9.80 17.01
N PRO A 91 -1.18 11.11 17.34
CA PRO A 91 -0.53 12.08 16.48
C PRO A 91 0.98 11.82 16.41
N PHE A 92 1.54 12.14 15.25
CA PHE A 92 2.99 12.30 15.11
C PHE A 92 3.46 13.46 16.00
N LYS A 93 4.71 13.36 16.48
CA LYS A 93 5.33 14.52 17.14
C LYS A 93 5.32 15.69 16.18
N GLN A 94 4.96 16.86 16.68
CA GLN A 94 5.01 18.06 15.88
C GLN A 94 6.47 18.34 15.51
N LEU A 95 6.73 18.34 14.21
CA LEU A 95 8.02 18.70 13.67
C LEU A 95 8.17 20.22 13.65
N ARG A 96 9.33 20.72 14.07
CA ARG A 96 9.68 22.13 13.89
C ARG A 96 9.82 22.40 12.40
N ARG A 97 9.22 23.51 11.93
CA ARG A 97 9.24 23.86 10.51
C ARG A 97 10.67 24.04 9.96
N GLN A 98 11.55 24.63 10.78
CA GLN A 98 12.97 24.80 10.45
C GLN A 98 13.67 23.46 10.22
N GLU A 99 13.40 22.47 11.07
CA GLU A 99 13.95 21.12 10.93
C GLU A 99 13.42 20.40 9.68
N ALA A 100 12.11 20.50 9.43
CA ALA A 100 11.52 19.94 8.22
C ALA A 100 12.06 20.58 6.94
N ALA A 101 12.41 21.88 6.97
CA ALA A 101 12.95 22.62 5.83
C ALA A 101 14.33 22.09 5.38
N LYS A 102 15.09 21.39 6.24
CA LYS A 102 16.35 20.72 5.85
C LYS A 102 16.17 19.75 4.68
N LEU A 103 14.98 19.19 4.51
CA LEU A 103 14.64 18.26 3.42
C LEU A 103 14.02 18.95 2.21
N GLN A 104 13.79 20.27 2.24
CA GLN A 104 13.05 20.98 1.20
C GLN A 104 13.68 20.83 -0.19
N TYR A 105 15.00 21.04 -0.30
CA TYR A 105 15.72 20.86 -1.57
C TYR A 105 15.52 19.46 -2.18
N ARG A 106 15.50 18.42 -1.36
CA ARG A 106 15.26 17.05 -1.81
C ARG A 106 13.83 16.87 -2.32
N VAL A 107 12.86 17.45 -1.61
CA VAL A 107 11.46 17.44 -2.03
C VAL A 107 11.32 18.17 -3.37
N ASP A 108 11.94 19.33 -3.53
CA ASP A 108 11.87 20.14 -4.75
C ASP A 108 12.49 19.41 -5.95
N ASN A 109 13.65 18.77 -5.76
CA ASN A 109 14.27 17.93 -6.80
C ASN A 109 13.35 16.77 -7.24
N VAL A 110 12.71 16.10 -6.28
CA VAL A 110 11.74 15.02 -6.59
C VAL A 110 10.53 15.58 -7.30
N LEU A 111 9.96 16.69 -6.83
CA LEU A 111 8.78 17.31 -7.43
C LEU A 111 9.05 17.73 -8.88
N PHE A 112 10.24 18.27 -9.17
CA PHE A 112 10.64 18.63 -10.53
C PHE A 112 10.65 17.42 -11.48
N SER A 113 11.01 16.23 -10.96
CA SER A 113 11.00 14.99 -11.74
C SER A 113 9.58 14.43 -12.00
N ILE A 114 8.59 14.80 -11.17
CA ILE A 114 7.22 14.27 -11.25
C ILE A 114 6.41 15.10 -12.24
N THR A 115 6.25 14.57 -13.45
CA THR A 115 5.43 15.19 -14.51
C THR A 115 4.06 14.52 -14.64
N ARG A 116 3.06 15.25 -15.19
CA ARG A 116 1.72 14.68 -15.48
C ARG A 116 1.80 13.42 -16.34
N SER A 117 2.72 13.38 -17.30
CA SER A 117 2.93 12.21 -18.17
C SER A 117 3.54 11.02 -17.42
N SER A 118 4.41 11.27 -16.43
CA SER A 118 4.96 10.26 -15.53
C SER A 118 3.86 9.68 -14.64
N THR A 119 3.08 10.54 -13.98
CA THR A 119 1.96 10.11 -13.12
C THR A 119 0.91 9.31 -13.90
N ARG A 120 0.55 9.76 -15.11
CA ARG A 120 -0.40 9.02 -15.97
C ARG A 120 0.14 7.64 -16.33
N ARG A 121 1.40 7.53 -16.75
CA ARG A 121 2.05 6.24 -17.05
C ARG A 121 2.09 5.32 -15.84
N GLN A 122 2.42 5.85 -14.66
CA GLN A 122 2.47 5.09 -13.42
C GLN A 122 1.10 4.58 -12.99
N ARG A 123 0.04 5.41 -13.13
CA ARG A 123 -1.35 4.98 -12.87
C ARG A 123 -1.76 3.84 -13.77
N ILE A 124 -1.53 3.96 -15.08
CA ILE A 124 -1.86 2.92 -16.06
C ILE A 124 -1.10 1.63 -15.76
N SER A 125 0.20 1.73 -15.43
CA SER A 125 1.03 0.60 -15.03
C SER A 125 0.50 -0.09 -13.77
N SER A 126 0.16 0.68 -12.74
CA SER A 126 -0.38 0.16 -11.48
C SER A 126 -1.69 -0.60 -11.70
N VAL A 127 -2.60 -0.04 -12.50
CA VAL A 127 -3.84 -0.72 -12.90
C VAL A 127 -3.53 -1.99 -13.69
N ALA A 128 -2.62 -1.94 -14.67
CA ALA A 128 -2.26 -3.12 -15.45
C ALA A 128 -1.65 -4.24 -14.59
N ALA A 129 -0.79 -3.88 -13.62
CA ALA A 129 -0.20 -4.83 -12.68
C ALA A 129 -1.29 -5.49 -11.82
N GLU A 130 -2.28 -4.70 -11.40
CA GLU A 130 -3.39 -5.19 -10.60
C GLU A 130 -4.31 -6.12 -11.40
N LEU A 131 -4.67 -5.73 -12.62
CA LEU A 131 -5.44 -6.56 -13.55
C LEU A 131 -4.75 -7.91 -13.82
N THR A 132 -3.41 -7.90 -13.96
CA THR A 132 -2.61 -9.12 -14.18
C THR A 132 -2.59 -10.02 -12.95
N ARG A 133 -2.68 -9.46 -11.74
CA ARG A 133 -2.70 -10.22 -10.47
C ARG A 133 -4.07 -10.79 -10.13
N SER A 134 -5.14 -10.18 -10.61
CA SER A 134 -6.51 -10.63 -10.33
C SER A 134 -6.78 -12.01 -10.93
N ALA A 135 -6.94 -13.02 -10.07
CA ALA A 135 -7.23 -14.39 -10.50
C ALA A 135 -8.58 -14.49 -11.25
N TYR A 136 -9.58 -13.72 -10.82
CA TYR A 136 -10.89 -13.65 -11.46
C TYR A 136 -10.79 -13.09 -12.88
N LEU A 137 -10.07 -11.98 -13.07
CA LEU A 137 -9.95 -11.40 -14.41
C LEU A 137 -9.08 -12.24 -15.32
N LYS A 138 -8.06 -12.90 -14.77
CA LYS A 138 -7.17 -13.77 -15.53
C LYS A 138 -7.91 -14.94 -16.19
N SER A 139 -8.94 -15.51 -15.54
CA SER A 139 -9.75 -16.58 -16.15
C SER A 139 -10.66 -16.10 -17.29
N HIS A 140 -10.94 -14.80 -17.35
CA HIS A 140 -11.81 -14.19 -18.37
C HIS A 140 -11.04 -13.39 -19.43
N MET A 141 -9.71 -13.30 -19.33
CA MET A 141 -8.87 -12.56 -20.27
C MET A 141 -8.48 -13.40 -21.48
N SER A 142 -8.49 -12.78 -22.66
CA SER A 142 -7.90 -13.35 -23.87
C SER A 142 -6.38 -13.29 -23.80
N GLN A 143 -5.69 -14.17 -24.55
CA GLN A 143 -4.24 -14.07 -24.78
C GLN A 143 -3.82 -12.68 -25.30
N LYS A 144 -4.70 -12.03 -26.09
CA LYS A 144 -4.47 -10.68 -26.61
C LYS A 144 -4.45 -9.65 -25.47
N ASP A 145 -5.33 -9.77 -24.48
CA ASP A 145 -5.42 -8.86 -23.35
C ASP A 145 -4.19 -9.00 -22.45
N GLU A 146 -3.77 -10.24 -22.18
CA GLU A 146 -2.55 -10.52 -21.41
C GLU A 146 -1.31 -9.95 -22.10
N ALA A 147 -1.19 -10.10 -23.42
CA ALA A 147 -0.10 -9.50 -24.19
C ALA A 147 -0.09 -7.96 -24.12
N VAL A 148 -1.26 -7.31 -24.13
CA VAL A 148 -1.38 -5.86 -23.96
C VAL A 148 -0.94 -5.44 -22.56
N LEU A 149 -1.38 -6.13 -21.51
CA LEU A 149 -0.97 -5.85 -20.13
C LEU A 149 0.54 -6.01 -19.95
N GLN A 150 1.12 -7.09 -20.47
CA GLN A 150 2.58 -7.31 -20.44
C GLN A 150 3.35 -6.21 -21.17
N ARG A 151 2.82 -5.69 -22.29
CA ARG A 151 3.43 -4.56 -23.02
C ARG A 151 3.34 -3.25 -22.24
N ILE A 152 2.23 -3.01 -21.53
CA ILE A 152 2.09 -1.83 -20.66
C ILE A 152 3.12 -1.90 -19.53
N LEU A 153 3.22 -3.06 -18.88
CA LEU A 153 4.15 -3.30 -17.77
C LEU A 153 5.62 -3.19 -18.24
N SER A 154 5.98 -3.77 -19.38
CA SER A 154 7.34 -3.67 -19.91
C SER A 154 7.74 -2.24 -20.24
N ARG A 155 6.83 -1.44 -20.80
CA ARG A 155 7.04 -0.01 -21.05
C ARG A 155 7.16 0.81 -19.77
N SER A 156 6.52 0.38 -18.68
CA SER A 156 6.61 1.06 -17.38
C SER A 156 7.77 0.58 -16.50
N LYS A 157 8.52 -0.47 -16.88
CA LYS A 157 9.72 -0.93 -16.14
C LYS A 157 10.81 0.12 -16.04
N LYS A 158 10.73 1.20 -16.84
CA LYS A 158 11.41 2.46 -16.51
C LYS A 158 10.72 3.02 -15.27
N THR A 159 11.13 2.52 -14.10
CA THR A 159 10.81 3.07 -12.80
C THR A 159 10.92 4.59 -12.89
N ALA A 160 10.01 5.33 -12.23
CA ALA A 160 10.27 6.73 -11.96
C ALA A 160 11.72 6.81 -11.46
N LYS A 161 12.59 7.55 -12.17
CA LYS A 161 14.01 7.65 -11.84
C LYS A 161 14.08 8.31 -10.46
N CYS A 162 14.04 7.49 -9.41
CA CYS A 162 14.33 7.94 -8.07
C CYS A 162 15.85 7.99 -8.02
N ASP A 163 16.37 9.19 -7.88
CA ASP A 163 17.80 9.37 -7.66
C ASP A 163 18.19 8.63 -6.38
N THR A 164 19.07 7.64 -6.51
CA THR A 164 19.49 6.78 -5.39
C THR A 164 20.23 7.59 -4.32
N THR A 165 20.83 8.73 -4.69
CA THR A 165 21.47 9.64 -3.73
C THR A 165 20.46 10.31 -2.79
N LEU A 166 19.17 10.32 -3.16
CA LEU A 166 18.11 10.81 -2.27
C LEU A 166 17.84 9.87 -1.08
N LEU A 167 18.23 8.60 -1.18
CA LEU A 167 18.07 7.62 -0.10
C LEU A 167 19.07 7.82 1.03
N ASP A 168 20.28 8.26 0.69
CA ASP A 168 21.29 8.60 1.69
C ASP A 168 21.05 10.03 2.19
N VAL A 169 20.78 10.16 3.48
CA VAL A 169 20.48 11.45 4.12
C VAL A 169 21.72 11.88 4.92
N PRO A 170 22.47 12.89 4.44
CA PRO A 170 23.64 13.39 5.14
C PRO A 170 23.33 13.79 6.57
N HIS A 171 24.31 13.64 7.47
CA HIS A 171 24.16 13.91 8.90
C HIS A 171 23.57 15.28 9.21
N TYR A 172 23.96 16.32 8.45
CA TYR A 172 23.44 17.68 8.65
C TYR A 172 21.96 17.86 8.27
N MET A 173 21.39 16.94 7.48
CA MET A 173 19.96 16.93 7.12
C MET A 173 19.11 16.09 8.10
N HIS A 174 19.72 15.51 9.14
CA HIS A 174 18.96 14.77 10.14
C HIS A 174 18.07 15.74 10.93
N ILE A 175 16.81 15.36 11.07
CA ILE A 175 15.82 16.17 11.76
C ILE A 175 15.93 15.90 13.26
N GLU A 176 16.27 16.93 14.02
CA GLU A 176 16.30 16.85 15.47
C GLU A 176 14.88 16.72 16.04
N GLY A 177 14.71 15.82 17.01
CA GLY A 177 13.42 15.57 17.65
C GLY A 177 12.43 14.69 16.85
N ALA A 178 12.78 14.29 15.62
CA ALA A 178 12.02 13.25 14.91
C ALA A 178 12.17 11.89 15.60
N ASP A 179 11.06 11.16 15.71
CA ASP A 179 11.12 9.77 16.11
C ASP A 179 11.66 8.92 14.94
N SER A 180 12.66 8.08 15.22
CA SER A 180 12.91 6.92 14.36
C SER A 180 11.65 6.05 14.29
N ALA A 181 11.46 5.32 13.18
CA ALA A 181 10.33 4.42 13.01
C ALA A 181 10.16 3.45 14.20
N GLU A 182 11.26 2.97 14.79
CA GLU A 182 11.22 2.11 15.97
C GLU A 182 10.77 2.87 17.23
N LYS A 183 11.30 4.08 17.45
CA LYS A 183 10.92 4.94 18.58
C LYS A 183 9.44 5.33 18.51
N TYR A 184 8.96 5.66 17.32
CA TYR A 184 7.54 5.96 17.07
C TYR A 184 6.66 4.75 17.45
N ARG A 185 7.00 3.56 16.95
CA ARG A 185 6.25 2.31 17.25
C ARG A 185 6.18 2.02 18.74
N LYS A 186 7.31 2.16 19.45
CA LYS A 186 7.36 2.00 20.91
C LYS A 186 6.48 3.02 21.62
N ARG A 187 6.54 4.30 21.23
CA ARG A 187 5.74 5.38 21.82
C ARG A 187 4.24 5.15 21.66
N VAL A 188 3.80 4.75 20.47
CA VAL A 188 2.38 4.50 20.21
C VAL A 188 1.95 3.10 20.66
N ARG A 189 2.85 2.26 21.21
CA ARG A 189 2.55 0.86 21.56
C ARG A 189 1.95 0.07 20.38
N ALA A 190 2.33 0.43 19.15
CA ALA A 190 1.88 -0.31 17.97
C ALA A 190 2.27 -1.76 18.15
N ARG A 191 1.33 -2.69 17.95
CA ARG A 191 1.65 -4.12 18.02
C ARG A 191 2.78 -4.37 17.05
N THR A 192 3.90 -4.82 17.61
CA THR A 192 4.90 -5.45 16.77
C THR A 192 4.17 -6.60 16.09
N SER A 193 4.53 -6.92 14.85
CA SER A 193 4.32 -8.29 14.39
C SER A 193 5.24 -9.20 15.23
N SER A 194 5.02 -9.23 16.55
CA SER A 194 5.51 -10.26 17.43
C SER A 194 5.05 -11.54 16.79
N LYS A 195 6.04 -12.35 16.39
CA LYS A 195 5.95 -13.74 15.99
C LYS A 195 4.51 -14.18 15.83
N SER A 196 4.10 -14.43 14.58
CA SER A 196 3.10 -15.45 14.33
C SER A 196 3.26 -16.53 15.40
N SER A 197 2.28 -16.67 16.30
CA SER A 197 2.10 -17.89 17.06
C SER A 197 2.38 -18.98 16.06
N SER A 198 3.43 -19.75 16.28
CA SER A 198 4.03 -20.68 15.33
C SER A 198 2.94 -21.48 14.60
N ALA A 199 2.43 -20.94 13.50
CA ALA A 199 1.83 -21.71 12.44
C ALA A 199 3.05 -22.43 11.91
N SER A 200 3.21 -23.68 12.34
CA SER A 200 4.31 -24.57 12.02
C SER A 200 4.81 -24.23 10.63
N GLN A 201 5.98 -23.57 10.55
CA GLN A 201 6.67 -23.47 9.28
C GLN A 201 6.93 -24.91 8.89
N GLN A 202 6.10 -25.46 8.00
CA GLN A 202 6.48 -26.70 7.35
C GLN A 202 7.85 -26.41 6.73
N PRO A 203 8.87 -27.22 7.05
CA PRO A 203 10.21 -26.98 6.57
C PRO A 203 10.11 -26.87 5.05
N ARG A 204 10.58 -25.74 4.51
CA ARG A 204 10.72 -25.55 3.07
C ARG A 204 11.79 -26.54 2.60
N THR A 205 11.36 -27.76 2.31
CA THR A 205 12.19 -28.73 1.63
C THR A 205 12.53 -28.14 0.28
N ARG A 206 13.83 -27.98 0.01
CA ARG A 206 14.37 -27.58 -1.29
C ARG A 206 13.62 -28.32 -2.40
N SER A 207 13.20 -27.55 -3.41
CA SER A 207 12.59 -27.99 -4.67
C SER A 207 12.77 -29.49 -4.92
N ARG A 208 11.71 -30.26 -4.68
CA ARG A 208 11.56 -31.59 -5.27
C ARG A 208 10.31 -31.54 -6.13
N ASP A 209 10.55 -31.84 -7.40
CA ASP A 209 9.61 -31.92 -8.50
C ASP A 209 8.22 -32.39 -8.03
N PRO A 210 7.13 -31.66 -8.32
CA PRO A 210 5.77 -32.00 -7.88
C PRO A 210 5.33 -33.43 -8.26
N LEU A 211 5.95 -34.04 -9.26
CA LEU A 211 5.66 -35.42 -9.70
C LEU A 211 6.33 -36.51 -8.82
N SER A 212 7.35 -36.17 -8.02
CA SER A 212 8.01 -37.11 -7.11
C SER A 212 7.04 -37.70 -6.09
N ARG A 213 6.09 -36.90 -5.58
CA ARG A 213 5.13 -37.36 -4.57
C ARG A 213 4.17 -38.40 -5.13
N VAL A 214 3.71 -38.19 -6.37
CA VAL A 214 2.84 -39.11 -7.09
C VAL A 214 3.58 -40.42 -7.40
N ALA A 215 4.82 -40.34 -7.88
CA ALA A 215 5.64 -41.52 -8.15
C ALA A 215 5.89 -42.36 -6.88
N SER A 216 6.17 -41.73 -5.74
CA SER A 216 6.32 -42.44 -4.46
C SER A 216 5.01 -43.03 -3.93
N ALA A 217 3.87 -42.38 -4.15
CA ALA A 217 2.56 -42.90 -3.75
C ALA A 217 2.15 -44.12 -4.58
N VAL A 218 2.42 -44.10 -5.88
CA VAL A 218 2.19 -45.25 -6.77
C VAL A 218 3.09 -46.44 -6.39
N LYS A 219 4.37 -46.19 -6.04
CA LYS A 219 5.29 -47.24 -5.56
C LYS A 219 4.87 -47.87 -4.23
N MET A 220 4.32 -47.08 -3.31
CA MET A 220 3.79 -47.57 -2.03
C MET A 220 2.48 -48.36 -2.21
N GLY A 221 1.64 -47.97 -3.19
CA GLY A 221 0.40 -48.66 -3.53
C GLY A 221 0.60 -50.04 -4.15
N THR A 222 1.68 -50.24 -4.92
CA THR A 222 1.99 -51.55 -5.54
C THR A 222 2.65 -52.53 -4.56
N ALA A 223 3.38 -52.03 -3.56
CA ALA A 223 3.99 -52.87 -2.52
C ALA A 223 2.95 -53.50 -1.57
N LYS A 224 1.81 -52.82 -1.34
CA LYS A 224 0.75 -53.31 -0.44
C LYS A 224 -0.15 -54.39 -1.08
N LYS A 225 -0.04 -54.61 -2.40
CA LYS A 225 -0.80 -55.64 -3.15
C LYS A 225 -0.05 -56.96 -3.34
N ARG A 226 1.17 -57.13 -2.81
CA ARG A 226 1.95 -58.39 -2.88
C ARG A 226 2.13 -59.09 -1.54
N ARG A 227 1.24 -58.81 -0.57
CA ARG A 227 1.11 -59.58 0.67
C ARG A 227 -0.35 -59.94 0.87
N LEU A 228 -0.77 -60.99 0.17
CA LEU A 228 -1.76 -62.02 0.53
C LEU A 228 -1.64 -63.11 -0.54
#